data_AF-A0A5C3KU41-F1
#
_entry.id   AF-A0A5C3KU41-F1
#
_cell.length_a   1.000
_cell.length_b   1.000
_cell.length_c   1.000
_cell.angle_alpha   90.00
_cell.angle_beta   90.00
_cell.angle_gamma   90.00
#
_symmetry.space_group_name_H-M   'P 1'
#
loop_
_entity.id
_entity.type
_entity.pdbx_description
1 polymer ?
#
loop_
_entity_poly.entity_id
_entity_poly.type
_entity_poly.pdbx_seq_one_letter_code
_entity_poly.pdbx_strand_id
1 'polypeptide(L)'
;MFALGPGSSCDVCLKEYGFDRLPQSIQCGHIMCNACCASIIGTTSPHTSPSCPFCRLRFPRDSVRTIVINNEVRRLEDQVAKVAQKKCSIEEVSKLHTAITDCLISAGDHQPASLSLSAALLRAVLVNQMAHSEARKAHESIITQLQSRIAEAEQDSSNLEAEVGRWVSLIMSVQASFLNT
;
A
#
# COMPACT_ATOMS: atom_id res chain seq x y z
N MET A 1 -12.09 20.82 12.76
CA MET A 1 -11.04 20.96 11.73
C MET A 1 -11.71 20.68 10.38
N PHE A 2 -11.91 21.69 9.54
CA PHE A 2 -12.40 21.48 8.18
C PHE A 2 -11.24 20.90 7.37
N ALA A 3 -11.19 19.58 7.21
CA ALA A 3 -10.28 18.95 6.29
C ALA A 3 -10.86 19.09 4.88
N LEU A 4 -10.17 19.81 4.01
CA LEU A 4 -10.53 19.84 2.59
C LEU A 4 -10.19 18.48 1.99
N GLY A 5 -11.22 17.72 1.62
CA GLY A 5 -11.07 16.40 1.01
C GLY A 5 -10.61 16.48 -0.45
N PRO A 6 -10.26 15.33 -1.06
CA PRO A 6 -10.01 15.22 -2.49
C PRO A 6 -11.19 15.77 -3.31
N GLY A 7 -10.90 16.52 -4.37
CA GLY A 7 -11.93 17.15 -5.21
C GLY A 7 -12.63 18.36 -4.57
N SER A 8 -12.17 18.84 -3.40
CA SER A 8 -12.68 20.09 -2.84
C SER A 8 -12.48 21.23 -3.82
N SER A 9 -13.56 21.96 -4.10
CA SER A 9 -13.58 23.07 -5.04
C SER A 9 -14.07 24.34 -4.35
N CYS A 10 -13.72 25.48 -4.94
CA CYS A 10 -14.19 26.77 -4.49
C CYS A 10 -15.68 26.93 -4.83
N ASP A 11 -16.54 27.11 -3.84
CA ASP A 11 -17.99 27.28 -4.08
C ASP A 11 -18.36 28.57 -4.82
N VAL A 12 -17.40 29.50 -5.03
CA VAL A 12 -17.62 30.73 -5.81
C VAL A 12 -17.36 30.51 -7.31
N CYS A 13 -16.27 29.84 -7.68
CA CYS A 13 -15.89 29.66 -9.09
C CYS A 13 -15.94 28.19 -9.56
N LEU A 14 -16.29 27.27 -8.67
CA LEU A 14 -16.42 25.83 -8.87
C LEU A 14 -15.13 25.13 -9.36
N LYS A 15 -13.98 25.78 -9.20
CA LYS A 15 -12.67 25.21 -9.56
C LYS A 15 -12.04 24.53 -8.36
N GLU A 16 -11.43 23.37 -8.59
CA GLU A 16 -10.67 22.65 -7.57
C GLU A 16 -9.55 23.49 -6.97
N TYR A 17 -9.31 23.28 -5.67
CA TYR A 17 -8.16 23.84 -4.98
C TYR A 17 -6.85 23.17 -5.43
N GLY A 18 -5.80 23.97 -5.54
CA GLY A 18 -4.47 23.54 -5.99
C GLY A 18 -3.41 24.62 -5.78
N PHE A 19 -2.24 24.47 -6.38
CA PHE A 19 -1.10 25.38 -6.21
C PHE A 19 -1.44 26.85 -6.53
N ASP A 20 -2.14 27.08 -7.65
CA ASP A 20 -2.55 28.43 -8.08
C ASP A 20 -3.89 28.88 -7.47
N ARG A 21 -4.57 27.99 -6.75
CA ARG A 21 -5.90 28.18 -6.17
C ARG A 21 -5.91 27.70 -4.74
N LEU A 22 -5.21 28.44 -3.89
CA LEU A 22 -5.13 28.12 -2.48
C LEU A 22 -6.47 28.47 -1.78
N PRO A 23 -7.02 27.56 -0.96
CA PRO A 23 -8.19 27.85 -0.15
C PRO A 23 -7.87 28.92 0.90
N GLN A 24 -8.81 29.85 1.10
CA GLN A 24 -8.73 30.89 2.11
C GLN A 24 -9.99 30.86 2.98
N SER A 25 -9.78 30.78 4.29
CA SER A 25 -10.82 30.99 5.29
C SER A 25 -10.96 32.48 5.60
N ILE A 26 -12.19 32.96 5.69
CA ILE A 26 -12.50 34.29 6.24
C ILE A 26 -13.07 34.17 7.65
N GLN A 27 -13.25 35.29 8.36
CA GLN A 27 -13.68 35.31 9.77
C GLN A 27 -14.98 34.52 10.04
N CYS A 28 -15.93 34.50 9.10
CA CYS A 28 -17.18 33.75 9.27
C CYS A 28 -17.04 32.23 9.03
N GLY A 29 -15.83 31.71 8.79
CA GLY A 29 -15.54 30.29 8.60
C GLY A 29 -15.78 29.75 7.19
N HIS A 30 -16.35 30.53 6.27
CA HIS A 30 -16.51 30.10 4.87
C HIS A 30 -15.16 30.12 4.15
N ILE A 31 -15.00 29.18 3.21
CA ILE A 31 -13.75 28.97 2.47
C ILE A 31 -13.99 29.30 0.99
N MET A 32 -13.07 30.02 0.36
CA MET A 32 -13.08 30.31 -1.08
C MET A 32 -11.63 30.36 -1.59
N CYS A 33 -11.40 30.28 -2.90
CA CYS A 33 -10.03 30.37 -3.40
C CYS A 33 -9.46 31.79 -3.30
N ASN A 34 -8.14 31.90 -3.20
CA ASN A 34 -7.38 33.15 -3.19
C ASN A 34 -7.81 34.13 -4.29
N ALA A 35 -8.03 33.67 -5.52
CA ALA A 35 -8.46 34.51 -6.63
C ALA A 35 -9.86 35.12 -6.40
N CYS A 36 -10.81 34.32 -5.91
CA CYS A 36 -12.16 34.80 -5.59
C CYS A 36 -12.14 35.76 -4.41
N CYS A 37 -11.36 35.46 -3.36
CA CYS A 37 -11.23 36.35 -2.21
C CYS A 37 -10.61 37.69 -2.61
N ALA A 38 -9.52 37.66 -3.39
CA ALA A 38 -8.86 38.86 -3.92
C ALA A 38 -9.81 39.68 -4.81
N SER A 39 -10.64 39.02 -5.63
CA SER A 39 -11.65 39.70 -6.45
C SER A 39 -12.67 40.44 -5.60
N ILE A 40 -13.24 39.78 -4.57
CA ILE A 40 -14.21 40.41 -3.65
C ILE A 40 -13.59 41.61 -2.92
N ILE A 41 -12.36 41.44 -2.44
CA ILE A 41 -11.60 42.50 -1.74
C ILE A 41 -11.30 43.67 -2.70
N GLY A 42 -10.93 43.38 -3.95
CA GLY A 42 -10.59 44.37 -4.97
C GLY A 42 -11.80 45.15 -5.49
N THR A 43 -12.98 44.52 -5.58
CA THR A 43 -14.23 45.20 -5.99
C THR A 43 -14.88 45.98 -4.86
N THR A 44 -14.50 45.73 -3.60
CA THR A 44 -15.08 46.41 -2.44
C THR A 44 -14.38 47.75 -2.20
N SER A 45 -15.17 48.83 -2.07
CA SER A 45 -14.67 50.17 -1.73
C SER A 45 -13.69 50.14 -0.54
N PRO A 46 -12.60 50.93 -0.56
CA PRO A 46 -11.64 51.00 0.55
C PRO A 46 -12.28 51.38 1.89
N HIS A 47 -13.40 52.12 1.85
CA HIS A 47 -14.12 52.60 3.04
C HIS A 47 -15.12 51.59 3.62
N THR A 48 -15.25 50.42 3.00
CA THR A 48 -16.19 49.38 3.43
C THR A 48 -15.50 48.02 3.55
N SER A 49 -15.91 47.24 4.56
CA SER A 49 -15.47 45.85 4.68
C SER A 49 -16.14 44.97 3.61
N PRO A 50 -15.38 44.06 2.97
CA PRO A 50 -15.94 43.07 2.05
C PRO A 50 -16.95 42.17 2.78
N SER A 51 -17.92 41.65 2.03
CA SER A 51 -18.96 40.77 2.56
C SER A 51 -18.81 39.37 2.00
N CYS A 52 -18.99 38.36 2.84
CA CYS A 52 -18.97 36.96 2.45
C CYS A 52 -20.07 36.68 1.40
N PRO A 53 -19.77 35.99 0.29
CA PRO A 53 -20.77 35.68 -0.74
C PRO A 53 -21.83 34.67 -0.26
N PHE A 54 -21.55 33.89 0.79
CA PHE A 54 -22.44 32.85 1.30
C PHE A 54 -23.40 33.37 2.38
N CYS A 55 -22.85 33.99 3.44
CA CYS A 55 -23.66 34.44 4.59
C CYS A 55 -23.79 35.96 4.71
N ARG A 56 -23.18 36.73 3.81
CA ARG A 56 -23.22 38.21 3.77
C ARG A 56 -22.63 38.92 4.99
N LEU A 57 -22.00 38.20 5.92
CA LEU A 57 -21.26 38.80 7.02
C LEU A 57 -20.04 39.56 6.48
N ARG A 58 -19.81 40.75 7.03
CA ARG A 58 -18.62 41.55 6.73
C ARG A 58 -17.39 40.92 7.38
N PHE A 59 -16.26 40.99 6.71
CA PHE A 59 -14.99 40.50 7.25
C PHE A 59 -13.86 41.53 7.06
N PRO A 60 -12.96 41.69 8.04
CA PRO A 60 -11.74 42.49 7.89
C PRO A 60 -10.80 41.88 6.84
N ARG A 61 -10.10 42.72 6.07
CA ARG A 61 -9.19 42.27 4.98
C ARG A 61 -8.02 41.43 5.52
N ASP A 62 -7.59 41.69 6.74
CA ASP A 62 -6.53 41.00 7.49
C ASP A 62 -6.99 39.70 8.18
N SER A 63 -8.30 39.46 8.24
CA SER A 63 -8.88 38.21 8.78
C SER A 63 -8.78 37.01 7.84
N VAL A 64 -8.34 37.24 6.59
CA VAL A 64 -8.20 36.19 5.59
C VAL A 64 -7.00 35.30 5.96
N ARG A 65 -7.23 34.00 6.06
CA ARG A 65 -6.20 32.99 6.37
C ARG A 65 -6.11 31.99 5.25
N THR A 66 -4.92 31.82 4.68
CA THR A 66 -4.64 30.75 3.71
C THR A 66 -4.60 29.42 4.45
N ILE A 67 -5.39 28.46 3.97
CA ILE A 67 -5.33 27.08 4.45
C ILE A 67 -4.24 26.38 3.62
N VAL A 68 -3.22 25.86 4.30
CA VAL A 68 -2.11 25.15 3.64
C VAL A 68 -2.56 23.73 3.31
N ILE A 69 -2.63 23.40 2.02
CA ILE A 69 -2.79 22.02 1.55
C ILE A 69 -1.39 21.50 1.24
N ASN A 70 -0.96 20.44 1.92
CA ASN A 70 0.28 19.77 1.56
C ASN A 70 0.03 18.87 0.34
N ASN A 71 0.33 19.40 -0.85
CA ASN A 71 0.08 18.71 -2.12
C ASN A 71 0.85 17.39 -2.24
N GLU A 72 2.05 17.29 -1.64
CA GLU A 72 2.81 16.05 -1.67
C GLU A 72 2.14 14.97 -0.84
N VAL A 73 1.60 15.34 0.33
CA VAL A 73 0.81 14.44 1.17
C VAL A 73 -0.41 13.93 0.42
N ARG A 74 -1.16 14.84 -0.23
CA ARG A 74 -2.32 14.47 -1.06
C ARG A 74 -1.92 13.53 -2.20
N ARG A 75 -0.83 13.82 -2.92
CA ARG A 75 -0.35 12.99 -4.02
C ARG A 75 -0.02 11.58 -3.56
N LEU A 76 0.61 11.45 -2.39
CA LEU A 76 0.96 10.15 -1.79
C LEU A 76 -0.28 9.40 -1.31
N GLU A 77 -1.26 10.08 -0.71
CA GLU A 77 -2.56 9.48 -0.33
C GLU A 77 -3.31 8.93 -1.55
N ASP A 78 -3.34 9.68 -2.66
CA ASP A 78 -3.93 9.21 -3.91
C ASP A 78 -3.19 7.98 -4.47
N GLN A 79 -1.86 7.92 -4.31
CA GLN A 79 -1.09 6.75 -4.69
C GLN A 79 -1.39 5.54 -3.80
N VAL A 80 -1.55 5.73 -2.49
CA VAL A 80 -1.97 4.66 -1.56
C VAL A 80 -3.33 4.11 -1.96
N ALA A 81 -4.31 4.99 -2.23
CA ALA A 81 -5.64 4.58 -2.66
C ALA A 81 -5.60 3.77 -3.96
N LYS A 82 -4.81 4.20 -4.95
CA LYS A 82 -4.64 3.47 -6.22
C LYS A 82 -3.99 2.11 -6.03
N VAL A 83 -2.96 2.02 -5.18
CA VAL A 83 -2.28 0.75 -4.86
C VAL A 83 -3.23 -0.21 -4.14
N ALA A 84 -4.05 0.29 -3.22
CA ALA A 84 -5.02 -0.54 -2.49
C ALA A 84 -6.13 -1.12 -3.39
N GLN A 85 -6.44 -0.48 -4.52
CA GLN A 85 -7.51 -0.92 -5.44
C GLN A 85 -7.06 -1.93 -6.50
N LYS A 86 -5.76 -2.15 -6.68
CA LYS A 86 -5.22 -3.04 -7.71
C LYS A 86 -4.32 -4.13 -7.11
N LYS A 87 -4.16 -5.24 -7.83
CA LYS A 87 -3.02 -6.14 -7.59
C LYS A 87 -1.74 -5.41 -8.01
N CYS A 88 -0.94 -5.01 -7.05
CA CYS A 88 0.33 -4.32 -7.24
C CYS A 88 1.51 -5.27 -6.98
N SER A 89 2.65 -4.98 -7.61
CA SER A 89 3.89 -5.72 -7.35
C SER A 89 4.54 -5.29 -6.03
N ILE A 90 5.42 -6.14 -5.49
CA ILE A 90 6.15 -5.83 -4.25
C ILE A 90 7.07 -4.61 -4.43
N GLU A 91 7.62 -4.41 -5.63
CA GLU A 91 8.44 -3.25 -5.97
C GLU A 91 7.62 -1.97 -6.01
N GLU A 92 6.38 -2.01 -6.52
CA GLU A 92 5.48 -0.85 -6.49
C GLU A 92 5.15 -0.44 -5.04
N VAL A 93 4.82 -1.42 -4.19
CA VAL A 93 4.53 -1.20 -2.77
C VAL A 93 5.76 -0.66 -2.03
N SER A 94 6.94 -1.22 -2.30
CA SER A 94 8.21 -0.79 -1.70
C SER A 94 8.58 0.64 -2.08
N LYS A 95 8.47 0.98 -3.38
CA LYS A 95 8.72 2.36 -3.86
C LYS A 95 7.77 3.36 -3.19
N LEU A 96 6.49 3.02 -3.07
CA LEU A 96 5.52 3.89 -2.41
C LEU A 96 5.81 4.05 -0.91
N HIS A 97 6.15 2.96 -0.21
CA HIS A 97 6.54 3.00 1.20
C HIS A 97 7.76 3.91 1.43
N THR A 98 8.79 3.84 0.58
CA THR A 98 9.97 4.71 0.67
C THR A 98 9.58 6.17 0.45
N ALA A 99 8.80 6.48 -0.59
CA ALA A 99 8.36 7.85 -0.86
C ALA A 99 7.55 8.46 0.30
N ILE A 100 6.67 7.67 0.92
CA ILE A 100 5.91 8.11 2.11
C ILE A 100 6.85 8.33 3.30
N THR A 101 7.81 7.44 3.51
CA THR A 101 8.77 7.56 4.61
C THR A 101 9.64 8.80 4.45
N ASP A 102 10.14 9.08 3.24
CA ASP A 102 10.93 10.28 2.94
C ASP A 102 10.11 11.57 3.15
N CYS A 103 8.83 11.55 2.76
CA CYS A 103 7.90 12.64 3.03
C CYS A 103 7.68 12.86 4.54
N LEU A 104 7.53 11.78 5.33
CA LEU A 104 7.37 11.87 6.78
C LEU A 104 8.65 12.37 7.49
N ILE A 105 9.83 12.01 6.99
CA ILE A 105 11.11 12.49 7.50
C ILE A 105 11.28 13.98 7.23
N SER A 106 10.92 14.44 6.02
CA SER A 106 11.01 15.86 5.64
C SER A 106 9.94 16.74 6.30
N ALA A 107 8.81 16.18 6.75
CA ALA A 107 7.72 16.92 7.39
C ALA A 107 8.00 17.36 8.84
N GLY A 108 9.03 16.83 9.51
CA GLY A 108 9.38 17.20 10.89
C GLY A 108 8.25 16.94 11.89
N ASP A 109 7.92 17.92 12.75
CA ASP A 109 6.91 17.78 13.82
C ASP A 109 5.46 17.73 13.32
N HIS A 110 5.20 18.08 12.06
CA HIS A 110 3.85 18.09 11.47
C HIS A 110 3.59 16.85 10.62
N GLN A 111 3.78 15.67 11.21
CA GLN A 111 3.53 14.41 10.50
C GLN A 111 2.03 14.17 10.27
N PRO A 112 1.58 14.03 9.01
CA PRO A 112 0.21 13.63 8.72
C PRO A 112 -0.05 12.20 9.21
N ALA A 113 -0.99 12.06 10.15
CA ALA A 113 -1.33 10.76 10.76
C ALA A 113 -1.77 9.70 9.72
N SER A 114 -2.43 10.13 8.64
CA SER A 114 -2.85 9.27 7.53
C SER A 114 -1.69 8.59 6.82
N LEU A 115 -0.61 9.34 6.52
CA LEU A 115 0.59 8.79 5.91
C LEU A 115 1.41 7.94 6.87
N SER A 116 1.47 8.32 8.15
CA SER A 116 2.15 7.51 9.16
C SER A 116 1.52 6.12 9.28
N LEU A 117 0.17 6.08 9.36
CA LEU A 117 -0.57 4.82 9.33
C LEU A 117 -0.34 4.05 8.02
N SER A 118 -0.38 4.73 6.87
CA SER A 118 -0.15 4.11 5.56
C SER A 118 1.24 3.50 5.47
N ALA A 119 2.28 4.18 5.96
CA ALA A 119 3.64 3.68 5.99
C ALA A 119 3.76 2.42 6.87
N ALA A 120 3.14 2.43 8.06
CA ALA A 120 3.13 1.27 8.95
C ALA A 120 2.43 0.06 8.30
N LEU A 121 1.27 0.27 7.67
CA LEU A 121 0.53 -0.78 6.97
C LEU A 121 1.31 -1.34 5.77
N LEU A 122 1.89 -0.48 4.92
CA LEU A 122 2.67 -0.92 3.78
C LEU A 122 3.91 -1.72 4.21
N ARG A 123 4.57 -1.31 5.30
CA ARG A 123 5.68 -2.07 5.89
C ARG A 123 5.24 -3.46 6.34
N ALA A 124 4.11 -3.57 7.03
CA ALA A 124 3.57 -4.86 7.46
C ALA A 124 3.25 -5.76 6.26
N VAL A 125 2.68 -5.20 5.19
CA VAL A 125 2.42 -5.93 3.94
C VAL A 125 3.73 -6.45 3.33
N LEU A 126 4.76 -5.62 3.23
CA LEU A 126 6.06 -6.02 2.68
C LEU A 126 6.71 -7.15 3.49
N VAL A 127 6.75 -7.02 4.81
CA VAL A 127 7.31 -8.04 5.71
C VAL A 127 6.55 -9.35 5.57
N ASN A 128 5.22 -9.32 5.55
CA ASN A 128 4.41 -10.51 5.37
C ASN A 128 4.66 -11.17 4.01
N GLN A 129 4.76 -10.39 2.93
CA GLN A 129 5.05 -10.94 1.61
C GLN A 129 6.44 -11.59 1.52
N MET A 130 7.46 -10.98 2.13
CA MET A 130 8.80 -11.57 2.22
C MET A 130 8.78 -12.89 2.98
N ALA A 131 8.14 -12.92 4.16
CA ALA A 131 7.99 -14.13 4.97
C ALA A 131 7.25 -15.24 4.20
N HIS A 132 6.18 -14.91 3.47
CA HIS A 132 5.48 -15.86 2.62
C HIS A 132 6.34 -16.40 1.48
N SER A 133 7.14 -15.55 0.82
CA SER A 133 8.07 -15.96 -0.23
C SER A 133 9.14 -16.91 0.31
N GLU A 134 9.72 -16.61 1.47
CA GLU A 134 10.72 -17.47 2.12
C GLU A 134 10.13 -18.81 2.55
N ALA A 135 8.96 -18.78 3.20
CA ALA A 135 8.24 -20.00 3.58
C ALA A 135 7.92 -20.87 2.37
N ARG A 136 7.50 -20.25 1.25
CA ARG A 136 7.23 -20.98 0.00
C ARG A 136 8.47 -21.68 -0.54
N LYS A 137 9.62 -20.99 -0.60
CA LYS A 137 10.90 -21.59 -1.03
C LYS A 137 11.32 -22.74 -0.11
N ALA A 138 11.18 -22.57 1.20
CA ALA A 138 11.46 -23.64 2.16
C ALA A 138 10.56 -24.87 1.94
N HIS A 139 9.26 -24.65 1.72
CA HIS A 139 8.32 -25.71 1.40
C HIS A 139 8.68 -26.44 0.09
N GLU A 140 9.00 -25.71 -0.99
CA GLU A 140 9.40 -26.30 -2.28
C GLU A 140 10.69 -27.14 -2.14
N SER A 141 11.65 -26.69 -1.32
CA SER A 141 12.85 -27.45 -1.00
C SER A 141 12.53 -28.74 -0.23
N ILE A 142 11.63 -28.69 0.76
CA ILE A 142 11.22 -29.86 1.53
C ILE A 142 10.50 -30.87 0.65
N ILE A 143 9.61 -30.41 -0.23
CA ILE A 143 8.91 -31.26 -1.20
C ILE A 143 9.93 -32.00 -2.08
N THR A 144 10.90 -31.29 -2.63
CA THR A 144 11.95 -31.87 -3.47
C THR A 144 12.77 -32.92 -2.70
N GLN A 145 13.12 -32.65 -1.44
CA GLN A 145 13.83 -33.59 -0.58
C GLN A 145 13.02 -34.86 -0.30
N LEU A 146 11.72 -34.71 0.03
CA LEU A 146 10.84 -35.84 0.29
C LEU A 146 10.63 -36.69 -0.97
N GLN A 147 10.53 -36.07 -2.15
CA GLN A 147 10.45 -36.78 -3.42
C GLN A 147 11.71 -37.62 -3.70
N SER A 148 12.91 -37.10 -3.42
CA SER A 148 14.16 -37.89 -3.53
C SER A 148 14.13 -39.12 -2.62
N ARG A 149 13.70 -38.94 -1.36
CA ARG A 149 13.63 -40.03 -0.38
C ARG A 149 12.60 -41.09 -0.76
N ILE A 150 11.47 -40.69 -1.36
CA ILE A 150 10.49 -41.63 -1.88
C ILE A 150 11.11 -42.45 -3.02
N ALA A 151 11.79 -41.80 -3.97
CA ALA A 151 12.44 -42.50 -5.08
C ALA A 151 13.56 -43.46 -4.61
N GLU A 152 14.36 -43.05 -3.63
CA GLU A 152 15.36 -43.91 -2.99
C GLU A 152 14.72 -45.14 -2.34
N ALA A 153 13.66 -44.94 -1.55
CA ALA A 153 12.94 -46.02 -0.90
C ALA A 153 12.26 -46.97 -1.90
N GLU A 154 11.71 -46.46 -3.00
CA GLU A 154 11.14 -47.26 -4.09
C GLU A 154 12.22 -48.10 -4.78
N GLN A 155 13.40 -47.53 -5.02
CA GLN A 155 14.54 -48.25 -5.60
C GLN A 155 15.03 -49.36 -4.66
N ASP A 156 15.16 -49.07 -3.37
CA ASP A 156 15.56 -50.07 -2.37
C ASP A 156 14.54 -51.20 -2.24
N SER A 157 13.24 -50.87 -2.27
CA SER A 157 12.16 -51.86 -2.29
C SER A 157 12.30 -52.79 -3.50
N SER A 158 12.51 -52.23 -4.70
CA SER A 158 12.74 -52.99 -5.93
C SER A 158 13.96 -53.90 -5.84
N ASN A 159 15.06 -53.41 -5.27
CA ASN A 159 16.28 -54.20 -5.06
C ASN A 159 16.06 -55.38 -4.11
N LEU A 160 15.35 -55.15 -2.99
CA LEU A 160 15.02 -56.18 -2.01
C LEU A 160 14.04 -57.22 -2.58
N GLU A 161 13.03 -56.80 -3.34
CA GLU A 161 12.10 -57.70 -4.03
C GLU A 161 12.84 -58.62 -5.01
N ALA A 162 13.77 -58.06 -5.78
CA ALA A 162 14.61 -58.84 -6.68
C ALA A 162 15.50 -59.85 -5.92
N GLU A 163 16.01 -59.48 -4.74
CA GLU A 163 16.81 -60.37 -3.90
C GLU A 163 15.97 -61.51 -3.32
N VAL A 164 14.80 -61.21 -2.77
CA VAL A 164 13.85 -62.21 -2.29
C VAL A 164 13.49 -63.18 -3.41
N GLY A 165 13.22 -62.68 -4.63
CA GLY A 165 12.95 -63.52 -5.80
C GLY A 165 14.10 -64.50 -6.14
N ARG A 166 15.36 -64.07 -5.99
CA ARG A 166 16.53 -64.94 -6.16
C ARG A 166 16.57 -66.04 -5.10
N TRP A 167 16.37 -65.69 -3.83
CA TRP A 167 16.37 -66.66 -2.72
C TRP A 167 15.26 -67.70 -2.86
N VAL A 168 14.05 -67.27 -3.21
CA VAL A 168 12.91 -68.18 -3.47
C VAL A 168 13.26 -69.16 -4.59
N SER A 169 13.83 -68.68 -5.70
CA SER A 169 14.24 -69.54 -6.82
C SER A 169 15.30 -70.57 -6.42
N LEU A 170 16.26 -70.18 -5.59
CA LEU A 170 17.30 -71.08 -5.06
C LEU A 170 16.71 -72.14 -4.13
N ILE A 171 15.79 -71.77 -3.24
CA ILE A 171 15.14 -72.72 -2.34
C ILE A 171 14.32 -73.74 -3.15
N MET A 172 13.59 -73.30 -4.16
CA MET A 172 12.81 -74.19 -5.03
C MET A 172 13.70 -75.18 -5.79
N SER A 173 14.86 -74.74 -6.30
CA SER A 173 15.79 -75.64 -7.01
C SER A 173 16.42 -76.68 -6.08
N VAL A 174 16.75 -76.30 -4.85
CA VAL A 174 17.23 -77.23 -3.81
C VAL A 174 16.13 -78.25 -3.48
N GLN A 175 14.89 -77.82 -3.22
CA GLN A 175 13.78 -78.72 -2.93
C GLN A 175 13.49 -79.70 -4.08
N ALA A 176 13.53 -79.24 -5.33
CA ALA A 176 13.36 -80.09 -6.51
C ALA A 176 14.48 -81.14 -6.63
N SER A 177 15.71 -80.80 -6.25
CA SER A 177 16.85 -81.72 -6.27
C SER A 177 16.71 -82.83 -5.22
N PHE A 178 16.17 -82.52 -4.03
CA PHE A 178 15.90 -83.49 -2.97
C PHE A 178 14.76 -84.47 -3.28
N LEU A 179 13.77 -84.08 -4.10
CA LEU A 179 12.65 -84.95 -4.46
C LEU A 179 13.00 -85.98 -5.55
N ASN A 180 14.12 -85.78 -6.27
CA ASN A 180 14.59 -86.67 -7.34
C ASN A 180 15.65 -87.69 -6.89
N THR A 181 16.01 -87.71 -5.61
CA THR A 181 16.90 -88.69 -4.97
C THR A 181 16.12 -89.65 -4.09
#